data_AF-A0A7K6G4C8-F1
#
_entry.id   AF-A0A7K6G4C8-F1
#
_cell.length_a   1.000
_cell.length_b   1.000
_cell.length_c   1.000
_cell.angle_alpha   90.00
_cell.angle_beta   90.00
_cell.angle_gamma   90.00
#
_symmetry.space_group_name_H-M   'P 1'
#
loop_
_entity.id
_entity.type
_entity.pdbx_description
1 polymer ?
#
loop_
_entity_poly.entity_id
_entity_poly.type
_entity_poly.pdbx_seq_one_letter_code
_entity_poly.pdbx_strand_id
1 'polypeptide(L)'
;AAALVEEETRRYRPTKNYLSYLPAHDYSAFEVSRARCRYELPAPSSGQKNDITAWQECVNNSMAQLEHQAVRIENLELMSQHGCNAWKVYNEHLVHMIEQAQKELQKLRKNIQDLNWQRKNMQLTAGAKLREMESTWVSLVSKNYEIERTIVQLENEISQIKQQHGEANKENIQQDFQ
;
A
#
# COMPACT_ATOMS: atom_id res chain seq x y z
N ALA A 1 -2.00 5.86 -18.72
CA ALA A 1 -0.86 5.33 -17.94
C ALA A 1 -0.89 3.81 -17.87
N ALA A 2 -1.93 3.18 -17.30
CA ALA A 2 -2.01 1.72 -17.17
C ALA A 2 -1.82 0.95 -18.49
N ALA A 3 -2.50 1.35 -19.58
CA ALA A 3 -2.33 0.73 -20.90
C ALA A 3 -0.91 0.85 -21.47
N LEU A 4 -0.18 1.94 -21.13
CA LEU A 4 1.23 2.10 -21.53
C LEU A 4 2.12 1.15 -20.74
N VAL A 5 1.85 0.99 -19.43
CA VAL A 5 2.55 0.02 -18.57
C VAL A 5 2.29 -1.41 -19.05
N GLU A 6 1.06 -1.71 -19.45
CA GLU A 6 0.68 -3.02 -19.99
C GLU A 6 1.42 -3.32 -21.31
N GLU A 7 1.48 -2.37 -22.23
CA GLU A 7 2.23 -2.56 -23.48
C GLU A 7 3.74 -2.70 -23.23
N GLU A 8 4.31 -1.95 -22.27
CA GLU A 8 5.71 -2.11 -21.85
C GLU A 8 5.98 -3.49 -21.22
N THR A 9 5.10 -3.97 -20.33
CA THR A 9 5.24 -5.30 -19.71
C THR A 9 5.00 -6.46 -20.70
N ARG A 10 4.27 -6.22 -21.79
CA ARG A 10 4.11 -7.16 -22.91
C ARG A 10 5.39 -7.25 -23.74
N ARG A 11 6.03 -6.11 -24.00
CA ARG A 11 7.30 -6.00 -24.74
C ARG A 11 8.47 -6.55 -23.94
N TYR A 12 8.53 -6.22 -22.65
CA TYR A 12 9.58 -6.63 -21.73
C TYR A 12 8.98 -7.51 -20.63
N ARG A 13 8.91 -8.82 -20.89
CA ARG A 13 8.47 -9.81 -19.91
C ARG A 13 9.36 -9.74 -18.66
N PRO A 14 8.79 -9.66 -17.44
CA PRO A 14 9.58 -9.65 -16.21
C PRO A 14 10.49 -10.88 -16.11
N THR A 15 11.80 -10.66 -16.00
CA THR A 15 12.81 -11.73 -15.90
C THR A 15 13.07 -12.16 -14.45
N LYS A 16 12.69 -11.32 -13.48
CA LYS A 16 12.90 -11.57 -12.04
C LYS A 16 11.58 -11.96 -11.38
N ASN A 17 11.54 -13.16 -10.77
CA ASN A 17 10.47 -13.51 -9.86
C ASN A 17 10.65 -12.72 -8.56
N TYR A 18 9.86 -11.67 -8.38
CA TYR A 18 9.90 -10.86 -7.16
C TYR A 18 9.47 -11.63 -5.92
N LEU A 19 8.89 -12.82 -6.03
CA LEU A 19 8.50 -13.65 -4.88
C LEU A 19 9.58 -14.65 -4.46
N SER A 20 10.75 -14.65 -5.13
CA SER A 20 11.86 -15.57 -4.84
C SER A 20 12.47 -15.44 -3.44
N TYR A 21 12.24 -14.32 -2.74
CA TYR A 21 12.71 -14.12 -1.37
C TYR A 21 11.77 -14.75 -0.32
N LEU A 22 10.59 -15.23 -0.72
CA LEU A 22 9.63 -15.83 0.21
C LEU A 22 9.85 -17.35 0.30
N PRO A 23 9.79 -17.93 1.52
CA PRO A 23 9.84 -19.38 1.68
C PRO A 23 8.62 -20.05 1.05
N ALA A 24 8.79 -21.31 0.62
CA ALA A 24 7.70 -22.13 0.11
C ALA A 24 6.62 -22.34 1.20
N HIS A 25 5.34 -22.35 0.79
CA HIS A 25 4.21 -22.48 1.72
C HIS A 25 4.20 -23.89 2.34
N ASP A 26 4.23 -23.96 3.67
CA ASP A 26 4.06 -25.20 4.43
C ASP A 26 2.59 -25.40 4.80
N TYR A 27 1.92 -26.30 4.07
CA TYR A 27 0.53 -26.67 4.33
C TYR A 27 0.37 -27.72 5.43
N SER A 28 1.46 -28.38 5.85
CA SER A 28 1.43 -29.45 6.85
C SER A 28 1.28 -28.91 8.28
N ALA A 29 1.65 -27.65 8.51
CA ALA A 29 1.53 -26.97 9.80
C ALA A 29 0.08 -26.90 10.34
N PHE A 30 -0.93 -27.15 9.50
CA PHE A 30 -2.35 -27.09 9.85
C PHE A 30 -3.00 -28.45 10.04
N GLU A 31 -2.27 -29.56 9.91
CA GLU A 31 -2.81 -30.90 10.14
C GLU A 31 -2.86 -31.20 11.65
N VAL A 32 -4.00 -30.89 12.28
CA VAL A 32 -4.25 -31.23 13.70
C VAL A 32 -4.80 -32.65 13.82
N SER A 33 -4.11 -33.52 14.56
CA SER A 33 -4.62 -34.83 14.94
C SER A 33 -5.88 -34.71 15.81
N ARG A 34 -7.00 -35.31 15.38
CA ARG A 34 -8.28 -35.32 16.12
C ARG A 34 -8.11 -35.86 17.55
N ALA A 35 -8.46 -35.03 18.53
CA ALA A 35 -8.55 -35.45 19.92
C ALA A 35 -9.61 -36.56 20.09
N ARG A 36 -9.22 -37.70 20.67
CA ARG A 36 -10.12 -38.82 21.01
C ARG A 36 -11.03 -38.44 22.19
N CYS A 37 -12.28 -38.90 22.17
CA CYS A 37 -13.22 -38.79 23.30
C CYS A 37 -12.69 -39.56 24.52
N ARG A 38 -12.23 -38.85 25.56
CA ARG A 38 -11.56 -39.41 26.75
C ARG A 38 -12.39 -39.35 28.05
N TYR A 39 -13.67 -39.00 27.99
CA TYR A 39 -14.46 -38.64 29.18
C TYR A 39 -15.68 -39.53 29.44
N GLU A 40 -15.72 -40.73 28.86
CA GLU A 40 -16.82 -41.67 29.09
C GLU A 40 -16.36 -42.85 29.95
N LEU A 41 -17.26 -43.34 30.82
CA LEU A 41 -17.12 -44.60 31.56
C LEU A 41 -18.05 -45.64 30.94
N PRO A 42 -17.74 -46.15 29.72
CA PRO A 42 -18.57 -47.20 29.15
C PRO A 42 -18.40 -48.48 29.98
N ALA A 43 -19.53 -49.10 30.30
CA ALA A 43 -19.53 -50.48 30.77
C ALA A 43 -19.08 -51.42 29.63
N PRO A 44 -18.59 -52.63 29.94
CA PRO A 44 -18.30 -53.62 28.91
C PRO A 44 -19.54 -53.87 28.06
N SER A 45 -19.35 -53.98 26.74
CA SER A 45 -20.47 -54.24 25.82
C SER A 45 -21.17 -55.55 26.19
N SER A 46 -22.44 -55.72 25.82
CA SER A 46 -23.24 -56.89 26.21
C SER A 46 -22.59 -58.24 25.87
N GLY A 47 -21.73 -58.31 24.86
CA GLY A 47 -20.97 -59.52 24.48
C GLY A 47 -19.67 -59.75 25.25
N GLN A 48 -19.18 -58.76 26.01
CA GLN A 48 -17.93 -58.82 26.78
C GLN A 48 -18.16 -58.99 28.29
N LYS A 49 -19.41 -59.19 28.73
CA LYS A 49 -19.73 -59.29 30.16
C LYS A 49 -19.12 -60.50 30.87
N ASN A 50 -18.75 -61.55 30.14
CA ASN A 50 -18.05 -62.72 30.68
C ASN A 50 -16.53 -62.62 30.53
N ASP A 51 -16.02 -61.55 29.90
CA ASP A 51 -14.61 -61.30 29.67
C ASP A 51 -14.02 -60.50 30.84
N ILE A 52 -13.19 -61.17 31.63
CA ILE A 52 -12.52 -60.58 32.80
C ILE A 52 -11.62 -59.41 32.37
N THR A 53 -11.03 -59.46 31.18
CA THR A 53 -10.12 -58.41 30.69
C THR A 53 -10.88 -57.12 30.38
N ALA A 54 -12.06 -57.20 29.76
CA ALA A 54 -12.92 -56.04 29.51
C ALA A 54 -13.39 -55.37 30.81
N TRP A 55 -13.70 -56.15 31.85
CA TRP A 55 -14.01 -55.58 33.18
C TRP A 55 -12.78 -54.92 33.83
N GLN A 56 -11.60 -55.53 33.71
CA GLN A 56 -10.36 -54.93 34.21
C GLN A 56 -10.05 -53.60 33.52
N GLU A 57 -10.28 -53.50 32.20
CA GLU A 57 -10.13 -52.25 31.45
C GLU A 57 -11.10 -51.17 31.92
N CYS A 58 -12.39 -51.50 32.11
CA CYS A 58 -13.37 -50.57 32.65
C CYS A 58 -13.02 -50.08 34.07
N VAL A 59 -12.52 -50.98 34.92
CA VAL A 59 -12.08 -50.67 36.29
C VAL A 59 -10.82 -49.80 36.27
N ASN A 60 -9.85 -50.10 35.40
CA ASN A 60 -8.65 -49.29 35.21
C ASN A 60 -8.99 -47.88 34.68
N ASN A 61 -9.91 -47.77 33.72
CA ASN A 61 -10.42 -46.48 33.23
C ASN A 61 -11.13 -45.70 34.35
N SER A 62 -11.95 -46.37 35.16
CA SER A 62 -12.64 -45.75 36.29
C SER A 62 -11.68 -45.21 37.34
N MET A 63 -10.65 -45.98 37.67
CA MET A 63 -9.58 -45.54 38.58
C MET A 63 -8.81 -44.34 38.00
N ALA A 64 -8.41 -44.40 36.74
CA ALA A 64 -7.72 -43.29 36.08
C ALA A 64 -8.58 -42.02 36.08
N GLN A 65 -9.89 -42.14 35.84
CA GLN A 65 -10.80 -40.99 35.88
C GLN A 65 -10.99 -40.44 37.29
N LEU A 66 -11.06 -41.29 38.32
CA LEU A 66 -11.14 -40.84 39.72
C LEU A 66 -9.93 -39.99 40.09
N GLU A 67 -8.72 -40.45 39.76
CA GLU A 67 -7.48 -39.70 40.00
C GLU A 67 -7.47 -38.37 39.22
N HIS A 68 -7.92 -38.38 37.96
CA HIS A 68 -8.05 -37.14 37.19
C HIS A 68 -9.05 -36.15 37.83
N GLN A 69 -10.15 -36.63 38.41
CA GLN A 69 -11.10 -35.76 39.12
C GLN A 69 -10.49 -35.21 40.41
N ALA A 70 -9.74 -36.02 41.17
CA ALA A 70 -9.04 -35.56 42.37
C ALA A 70 -8.06 -34.41 42.03
N VAL A 71 -7.21 -34.60 41.02
CA VAL A 71 -6.28 -33.56 40.52
C VAL A 71 -7.03 -32.33 39.98
N ARG A 72 -8.18 -32.53 39.33
CA ARG A 72 -9.01 -31.42 38.86
C ARG A 72 -9.53 -30.57 40.02
N ILE A 73 -9.97 -31.20 41.11
CA ILE A 73 -10.43 -30.48 42.31
C ILE A 73 -9.28 -29.65 42.90
N GLU A 74 -8.10 -30.25 43.08
CA GLU A 74 -6.91 -29.54 43.57
C GLU A 74 -6.54 -28.33 42.67
N ASN A 75 -6.56 -28.51 41.36
CA ASN A 75 -6.32 -27.41 40.41
C ASN A 75 -7.39 -26.30 40.49
N LEU A 76 -8.66 -26.67 40.68
CA LEU A 76 -9.74 -25.70 40.84
C LEU A 76 -9.63 -24.93 42.16
N GLU A 77 -9.17 -25.58 43.22
CA GLU A 77 -8.87 -24.91 44.50
C GLU A 77 -7.74 -23.89 44.33
N LEU A 78 -6.66 -24.27 43.64
CA LEU A 78 -5.55 -23.36 43.34
C LEU A 78 -6.02 -22.17 42.49
N MET A 79 -6.83 -22.44 41.46
CA MET A 79 -7.40 -21.40 40.60
C MET A 79 -8.36 -20.49 41.37
N SER A 80 -9.17 -21.03 42.28
CA SER A 80 -10.06 -20.24 43.14
C SER A 80 -9.26 -19.26 44.02
N GLN A 81 -8.11 -19.71 44.55
CA GLN A 81 -7.26 -18.91 45.42
C GLN A 81 -6.47 -17.82 44.66
N HIS A 82 -5.93 -18.13 43.48
CA HIS A 82 -4.96 -17.25 42.80
C HIS A 82 -5.41 -16.71 41.44
N GLY A 83 -6.41 -17.32 40.81
CA GLY A 83 -6.81 -17.03 39.43
C GLY A 83 -7.25 -15.58 39.23
N CYS A 84 -8.02 -15.01 40.16
CA CYS A 84 -8.47 -13.62 40.08
C CYS A 84 -7.29 -12.63 40.08
N ASN A 85 -6.29 -12.86 40.93
CA ASN A 85 -5.13 -11.97 41.01
C ASN A 85 -4.21 -12.13 39.80
N ALA A 86 -3.98 -13.38 39.35
CA ALA A 86 -3.23 -13.65 38.12
C ALA A 86 -3.90 -12.99 36.90
N TRP A 87 -5.22 -13.07 36.79
CA TRP A 87 -5.98 -12.46 35.70
C TRP A 87 -5.91 -10.92 35.71
N LYS A 88 -5.94 -10.30 36.90
CA LYS A 88 -5.77 -8.84 37.01
C LYS A 88 -4.41 -8.38 36.50
N VAL A 89 -3.32 -9.01 36.95
CA VAL A 89 -1.96 -8.70 36.48
C VAL A 89 -1.84 -8.93 34.97
N TYR A 90 -2.41 -10.03 34.47
CA TYR A 90 -2.43 -10.29 33.03
C TYR A 90 -3.17 -9.19 32.24
N ASN A 91 -4.31 -8.72 32.74
CA ASN A 91 -5.03 -7.60 32.11
C ASN A 91 -4.22 -6.30 32.15
N GLU A 92 -3.51 -6.00 33.24
CA GLU A 92 -2.63 -4.83 33.32
C GLU A 92 -1.54 -4.89 32.24
N HIS A 93 -0.93 -6.07 32.02
CA HIS A 93 0.01 -6.26 30.92
C HIS A 93 -0.63 -6.05 29.55
N LEU A 94 -1.84 -6.57 29.31
CA LEU A 94 -2.55 -6.37 28.05
C LEU A 94 -2.85 -4.88 27.78
N VAL A 95 -3.30 -4.15 28.81
CA VAL A 95 -3.54 -2.71 28.71
C VAL A 95 -2.25 -1.99 28.35
N HIS A 96 -1.14 -2.31 29.01
CA HIS A 96 0.16 -1.72 28.69
C HIS A 96 0.58 -1.99 27.24
N MET A 97 0.41 -3.21 26.75
CA MET A 97 0.73 -3.56 25.36
C MET A 97 -0.11 -2.74 24.36
N ILE A 98 -1.40 -2.56 24.65
CA ILE A 98 -2.31 -1.75 23.82
C ILE A 98 -1.85 -0.29 23.80
N GLU A 99 -1.54 0.29 24.96
CA GLU A 99 -1.07 1.67 25.07
C GLU A 99 0.22 1.91 24.26
N GLN A 100 1.19 0.98 24.35
CA GLN A 100 2.43 1.07 23.58
C GLN A 100 2.17 1.02 22.07
N ALA A 101 1.33 0.08 21.62
CA ALA A 101 0.98 -0.05 20.21
C ALA A 101 0.26 1.22 19.69
N GLN A 102 -0.65 1.78 20.48
CA GLN A 102 -1.34 3.03 20.15
C GLN A 102 -0.38 4.21 20.09
N LYS A 103 0.58 4.31 21.01
CA LYS A 103 1.60 5.36 21.02
C LYS A 103 2.48 5.33 19.78
N GLU A 104 2.97 4.14 19.38
CA GLU A 104 3.75 3.99 18.15
C GLU A 104 2.92 4.31 16.90
N LEU A 105 1.63 3.92 16.88
CA LEU A 105 0.72 4.30 15.79
C LEU A 105 0.57 5.82 15.67
N GLN A 106 0.38 6.53 16.79
CA GLN A 106 0.25 7.99 16.78
C GLN A 106 1.54 8.68 16.32
N LYS A 107 2.70 8.18 16.78
CA LYS A 107 4.01 8.65 16.32
C LYS A 107 4.18 8.47 14.81
N LEU A 108 3.83 7.29 14.29
CA LEU A 108 3.91 7.03 12.85
C LEU A 108 2.97 7.92 12.05
N ARG A 109 1.73 8.13 12.52
CA ARG A 109 0.77 9.06 11.90
C ARG A 109 1.31 10.48 11.83
N LYS A 110 1.90 10.97 12.92
CA LYS A 110 2.53 12.29 12.94
C LYS A 110 3.67 12.38 11.92
N ASN A 111 4.56 11.39 11.88
CA ASN A 111 5.66 11.36 10.90
C ASN A 111 5.15 11.38 9.45
N ILE A 112 4.09 10.64 9.15
CA ILE A 112 3.46 10.64 7.82
C ILE A 112 2.88 12.03 7.50
N GLN A 113 2.20 12.67 8.46
CA GLN A 113 1.64 14.01 8.28
C GLN A 113 2.73 15.06 8.05
N ASP A 114 3.78 15.07 8.86
CA ASP A 114 4.91 16.00 8.74
C ASP A 114 5.58 15.86 7.37
N LEU A 115 5.79 14.62 6.92
CA LEU A 115 6.38 14.33 5.62
C LEU A 115 5.46 14.81 4.48
N ASN A 116 4.16 14.54 4.56
CA ASN A 116 3.21 15.01 3.56
C ASN A 116 3.10 16.53 3.51
N TRP A 117 3.21 17.20 4.66
CA TRP A 117 3.25 18.65 4.75
C TRP A 117 4.50 19.22 4.05
N GLN A 118 5.66 18.64 4.30
CA GLN A 118 6.91 19.02 3.61
C GLN A 118 6.79 18.82 2.09
N ARG A 119 6.31 17.65 1.64
CA ARG A 119 6.08 17.38 0.21
C ARG A 119 5.14 18.41 -0.42
N LYS A 120 4.04 18.74 0.26
CA LYS A 120 3.06 19.73 -0.22
C LYS A 120 3.71 21.10 -0.40
N ASN A 121 4.51 21.56 0.56
CA ASN A 121 5.20 22.84 0.45
C ASN A 121 6.17 22.86 -0.74
N MET A 122 6.99 21.82 -0.87
CA MET A 122 7.92 21.69 -2.01
C MET A 122 7.19 21.71 -3.35
N GLN A 123 6.09 20.96 -3.47
CA GLN A 123 5.28 20.89 -4.68
C GLN A 123 4.61 22.23 -5.01
N LEU A 124 4.10 22.96 -4.01
CA LEU A 124 3.49 24.27 -4.22
C LEU A 124 4.52 25.30 -4.70
N THR A 125 5.72 25.32 -4.11
CA THR A 125 6.81 26.20 -4.53
C THR A 125 7.27 25.86 -5.95
N ALA A 126 7.53 24.58 -6.25
CA ALA A 126 7.93 24.15 -7.58
C ALA A 126 6.84 24.43 -8.62
N GLY A 127 5.57 24.18 -8.28
CA GLY A 127 4.43 24.44 -9.16
C GLY A 127 4.23 25.93 -9.46
N ALA A 128 4.49 26.82 -8.50
CA ALA A 128 4.47 28.27 -8.76
C ALA A 128 5.56 28.67 -9.76
N LYS A 129 6.78 28.17 -9.59
CA LYS A 129 7.90 28.43 -10.50
C LYS A 129 7.65 27.89 -11.91
N LEU A 130 7.05 26.70 -12.03
CA LEU A 130 6.67 26.13 -13.33
C LEU A 130 5.65 27.02 -14.06
N ARG A 131 4.61 27.50 -13.36
CA ARG A 131 3.61 28.40 -13.96
C ARG A 131 4.23 29.73 -14.42
N GLU A 132 5.14 30.28 -13.64
CA GLU A 132 5.87 31.50 -14.01
C GLU A 132 6.73 31.30 -15.26
N MET A 133 7.49 30.20 -15.30
CA MET A 133 8.31 29.84 -16.47
C MET A 133 7.46 29.60 -17.71
N GLU A 134 6.34 28.90 -17.57
CA GLU A 134 5.39 28.64 -18.66
C GLU A 134 4.80 29.96 -19.18
N SER A 135 4.36 30.85 -18.30
CA SER A 135 3.85 32.17 -18.67
C SER A 135 4.89 33.01 -19.39
N THR A 136 6.14 33.00 -18.90
CA THR A 136 7.26 33.70 -19.54
C THR A 136 7.56 33.11 -20.91
N TRP A 137 7.58 31.78 -21.04
CA TRP A 137 7.79 31.10 -22.31
C TRP A 137 6.69 31.47 -23.33
N VAL A 138 5.41 31.41 -22.94
CA VAL A 138 4.30 31.82 -23.82
C VAL A 138 4.44 33.29 -24.24
N SER A 139 4.78 34.18 -23.30
CA SER A 139 5.01 35.60 -23.59
C SER A 139 6.15 35.82 -24.58
N LEU A 140 7.29 35.14 -24.40
CA LEU A 140 8.44 35.24 -25.30
C LEU A 140 8.13 34.71 -26.70
N VAL A 141 7.47 33.56 -26.80
CA VAL A 141 7.04 32.99 -28.09
C VAL A 141 6.07 33.93 -28.79
N SER A 142 5.11 34.50 -28.05
CA SER A 142 4.14 35.46 -28.60
C SER A 142 4.83 36.74 -29.09
N LYS A 143 5.79 37.24 -28.33
CA LYS A 143 6.58 38.43 -28.71
C LYS A 143 7.42 38.18 -29.95
N ASN A 144 8.07 37.02 -30.05
CA ASN A 144 8.81 36.63 -31.25
C ASN A 144 7.89 36.58 -32.48
N TYR A 145 6.70 35.98 -32.33
CA TYR A 145 5.72 35.93 -33.39
C TYR A 145 5.21 37.32 -33.81
N GLU A 146 4.95 38.22 -32.86
CA GLU A 146 4.60 39.62 -33.15
C GLU A 146 5.70 40.33 -33.95
N ILE A 147 6.97 40.15 -33.54
CA ILE A 147 8.12 40.73 -34.22
C ILE A 147 8.23 40.21 -35.65
N GLU A 148 8.16 38.88 -35.85
CA GLU A 148 8.20 38.26 -37.18
C GLU A 148 7.09 38.79 -38.08
N ARG A 149 5.87 38.92 -37.55
CA ARG A 149 4.74 39.51 -38.30
C ARG A 149 5.00 40.96 -38.70
N THR A 150 5.51 41.79 -37.80
CA THR A 150 5.83 43.20 -38.09
C THR A 150 6.95 43.31 -39.11
N ILE A 151 7.98 42.45 -39.04
CA ILE A 151 9.05 42.40 -40.05
C ILE A 151 8.46 42.14 -41.43
N VAL A 152 7.62 41.11 -41.58
CA VAL A 152 6.97 40.79 -42.86
C VAL A 152 6.11 41.95 -43.39
N GLN A 153 5.39 42.66 -42.51
CA GLN A 153 4.62 43.84 -42.93
C GLN A 153 5.53 44.97 -43.43
N LEU A 154 6.59 45.29 -42.69
CA LEU A 154 7.56 46.33 -43.07
C LEU A 154 8.29 45.97 -44.37
N GLU A 155 8.66 44.71 -44.57
CA GLU A 155 9.27 44.23 -45.81
C GLU A 155 8.34 44.44 -47.02
N ASN A 156 7.04 44.17 -46.85
CA ASN A 156 6.03 44.41 -47.89
C ASN A 156 5.87 45.91 -48.18
N GLU A 157 5.79 46.77 -47.16
CA GLU A 157 5.71 48.23 -47.31
C GLU A 157 6.94 48.79 -48.04
N ILE A 158 8.15 48.34 -47.67
CA ILE A 158 9.39 48.72 -48.35
C ILE A 158 9.36 48.29 -49.82
N SER A 159 8.85 47.09 -50.12
CA SER A 159 8.72 46.61 -51.50
C SER A 159 7.76 47.49 -52.32
N GLN A 160 6.62 47.88 -51.74
CA GLN A 160 5.64 48.76 -52.39
C GLN A 160 6.22 50.16 -52.67
N ILE A 161 6.90 50.76 -51.69
CA ILE A 161 7.52 52.09 -51.85
C ILE A 161 8.59 52.05 -52.95
N LYS A 162 9.42 51.00 -52.99
CA LYS A 162 10.43 50.83 -54.04
C LYS A 162 9.80 50.70 -55.43
N GLN A 163 8.66 50.02 -55.54
CA GLN A 163 7.92 49.90 -56.79
C GLN A 163 7.37 51.26 -57.24
N GLN A 164 6.66 51.98 -56.36
CA GLN A 164 6.11 53.31 -56.66
C GLN A 164 7.18 54.32 -57.05
N HIS A 165 8.32 54.35 -56.35
CA HIS A 165 9.44 55.23 -56.70
C HIS A 165 10.07 54.84 -58.05
N GLY A 166 10.13 53.54 -58.37
CA GLY A 166 10.59 53.06 -59.67
C GLY A 166 9.64 53.45 -60.82
N GLU A 167 8.33 53.44 -60.58
CA GLU A 167 7.30 53.88 -61.52
C GLU A 167 7.35 55.39 -61.74
N ALA A 168 7.38 56.19 -60.66
CA ALA A 168 7.49 57.65 -60.74
C ALA A 168 8.78 58.11 -61.45
N ASN A 169 9.90 57.42 -61.23
CA ASN A 169 11.15 57.74 -61.92
C ASN A 169 11.07 57.43 -63.43
N LYS A 170 10.34 56.38 -63.83
CA LYS A 170 10.09 56.09 -65.26
C LYS A 170 9.18 57.13 -65.91
N GLU A 171 8.13 57.58 -65.21
CA GLU A 171 7.22 58.63 -65.67
C GLU A 171 7.94 59.97 -65.86
N ASN A 172 8.77 60.38 -64.89
CA ASN A 172 9.59 61.60 -65.02
C ASN A 172 10.53 61.53 -66.22
N ILE A 173 11.22 60.40 -66.42
CA ILE A 173 12.08 60.20 -67.59
C ILE A 173 11.26 60.30 -68.88
N GLN A 174 10.05 59.73 -68.94
CA GLN A 174 9.19 59.84 -70.12
C GLN A 174 8.71 61.26 -70.40
N GLN A 175 8.44 62.06 -69.37
CA GLN A 175 8.06 63.48 -69.52
C GLN A 175 9.22 64.35 -70.00
N ASP A 176 10.46 64.06 -69.57
CA ASP A 176 11.66 64.80 -70.00
C ASP A 176 12.04 64.53 -71.48
N PHE A 177 11.49 63.48 -72.10
CA PHE A 177 11.72 63.12 -73.51
C PHE A 177 10.56 63.48 -74.46
N GLN A 178 9.54 64.20 -74.00
CA GLN A 178 8.47 64.80 -74.82
C GLN A 178 8.65 66.32 -74.99
#